data_AF-A0A1V9K0K8-F1
#
_entry.id   AF-A0A1V9K0K8-F1
#
_cell.length_a   1.000
_cell.length_b   1.000
_cell.length_c   1.000
_cell.angle_alpha   90.00
_cell.angle_beta   90.00
_cell.angle_gamma   90.00
#
_symmetry.space_group_name_H-M   'P 1'
#
loop_
_entity.id
_entity.type
_entity.pdbx_description
1 polymer ?
#
loop_
_entity_poly.entity_id
_entity_poly.type
_entity_poly.pdbx_seq_one_letter_code
_entity_poly.pdbx_strand_id
1 'polypeptide(L)'
;MSKPHSVSCVDNGTPSLRRLSGAEAVVIIVIITVAALLVSVAGMTLPLVLQLLSGAGSTAVVLVCLLTGIPGRGFRKALRAFLTASA
;
A
#
# COMPACT_ATOMS: atom_id res chain seq x y z
N MET A 1 -17.02 -31.74 -39.62
CA MET A 1 -15.83 -30.88 -39.65
C MET A 1 -16.27 -29.45 -39.29
N SER A 2 -16.14 -29.05 -38.03
CA SER A 2 -16.23 -27.66 -37.56
C SER A 2 -15.64 -27.62 -36.15
N LYS A 3 -14.58 -26.84 -35.97
CA LYS A 3 -13.82 -26.70 -34.72
C LYS A 3 -14.41 -25.52 -33.95
N PRO A 4 -14.89 -25.67 -32.71
CA PRO A 4 -15.18 -24.51 -31.89
C PRO A 4 -13.86 -23.96 -31.33
N HIS A 5 -13.49 -22.77 -31.80
CA HIS A 5 -12.48 -21.93 -31.16
C HIS A 5 -12.95 -21.61 -29.75
N SER A 6 -12.35 -22.23 -28.74
CA SER A 6 -12.53 -21.78 -27.37
C SER A 6 -11.75 -20.48 -27.22
N VAL A 7 -12.50 -19.39 -27.13
CA VAL A 7 -12.00 -18.03 -26.96
C VAL A 7 -11.10 -18.04 -25.73
N SER A 8 -9.82 -17.71 -25.95
CA SER A 8 -8.90 -17.36 -24.88
C SER A 8 -9.51 -16.16 -24.17
N CYS A 9 -10.13 -16.40 -23.01
CA CYS A 9 -10.46 -15.36 -22.06
C CYS A 9 -9.14 -14.80 -21.53
N VAL A 10 -8.51 -13.95 -22.34
CA VAL A 10 -7.44 -13.07 -21.90
C VAL A 10 -8.09 -12.16 -20.87
N ASP A 11 -7.90 -12.51 -19.60
CA ASP A 11 -8.00 -11.57 -18.50
C ASP A 11 -6.89 -10.55 -18.78
N ASN A 12 -7.26 -9.45 -19.44
CA ASN A 12 -6.38 -8.31 -19.59
C ASN A 12 -6.18 -7.76 -18.19
N GLY A 13 -5.18 -8.30 -17.50
CA GLY A 13 -4.65 -7.86 -16.20
C GLY A 13 -4.07 -6.45 -16.30
N THR A 14 -4.89 -5.50 -16.72
CA THR A 14 -4.70 -4.11 -16.37
C THR A 14 -4.88 -4.06 -14.86
N PRO A 15 -3.87 -3.67 -14.07
CA PRO A 15 -4.06 -3.52 -12.64
C PRO A 15 -5.19 -2.51 -12.49
N SER A 16 -6.35 -2.97 -12.01
CA SER A 16 -7.50 -2.12 -11.76
C SER A 16 -6.99 -0.97 -10.91
N LEU A 17 -6.92 0.23 -11.49
CA LEU A 17 -6.42 1.41 -10.84
C LEU A 17 -7.34 1.60 -9.65
N ARG A 18 -6.88 1.15 -8.48
CA ARG A 18 -7.70 0.96 -7.29
C ARG A 18 -8.20 2.34 -6.95
N ARG A 19 -9.44 2.65 -7.33
CA ARG A 19 -10.01 3.98 -7.14
C ARG A 19 -9.92 4.26 -5.64
N LEU A 20 -9.18 5.30 -5.32
CA LEU A 20 -9.00 5.72 -3.95
C LEU A 20 -10.39 5.89 -3.31
N SER A 21 -10.66 5.13 -2.26
CA SER A 21 -11.94 5.28 -1.56
C SER A 21 -11.96 6.65 -0.86
N GLY A 22 -13.15 7.22 -0.63
CA GLY A 22 -13.28 8.50 0.07
C GLY A 22 -12.59 8.48 1.44
N ALA A 23 -12.63 7.35 2.14
CA ALA A 23 -11.92 7.16 3.40
C ALA A 23 -10.39 7.20 3.23
N GLU A 24 -9.85 6.59 2.18
CA GLU A 24 -8.41 6.62 1.89
C GLU A 24 -7.96 8.04 1.54
N ALA A 25 -8.76 8.79 0.78
CA ALA A 25 -8.47 10.18 0.44
C ALA A 25 -8.39 11.06 1.70
N VAL A 26 -9.33 10.91 2.63
CA VAL A 26 -9.35 11.67 3.89
C VAL A 26 -8.08 11.41 4.70
N VAL A 27 -7.65 10.16 4.84
CA VAL A 27 -6.43 9.82 5.57
C VAL A 27 -5.20 10.49 4.95
N ILE A 28 -5.08 10.45 3.62
CA ILE A 28 -3.96 11.12 2.91
C ILE A 28 -3.99 12.63 3.18
N ILE A 29 -5.16 13.27 3.09
CA ILE A 29 -5.30 14.70 3.35
C ILE A 29 -4.86 15.03 4.79
N VAL A 30 -5.30 14.26 5.78
CA VAL A 30 -4.92 14.47 7.19
C VAL A 30 -3.41 14.31 7.39
N ILE A 31 -2.78 13.32 6.76
CA ILE A 31 -1.32 13.12 6.85
C ILE A 31 -0.59 14.34 6.27
N ILE A 32 -1.03 14.81 5.10
CA ILE A 32 -0.41 15.97 4.43
C ILE A 32 -0.60 17.25 5.25
N THR A 33 -1.78 17.49 5.81
CA THR A 33 -2.03 18.70 6.61
C THR A 33 -1.23 18.69 7.91
N VAL A 34 -1.14 17.54 8.60
CA VAL A 34 -0.30 17.40 9.80
C VAL A 34 1.17 17.59 9.46
N ALA A 35 1.67 17.01 8.37
CA ALA A 35 3.05 17.20 7.92
C ALA A 35 3.34 18.67 7.59
N ALA A 36 2.43 19.34 6.87
CA ALA A 36 2.56 20.76 6.55
C ALA A 36 2.59 21.62 7.82
N LEU A 37 1.73 21.33 8.81
CA LEU A 37 1.74 22.03 10.09
C LEU A 37 3.06 21.82 10.85
N LEU A 38 3.60 20.60 10.88
CA LEU A 38 4.88 20.32 11.54
C LEU A 38 6.04 21.09 10.89
N VAL A 39 6.05 21.20 9.56
CA VAL A 39 7.09 21.96 8.85
C VAL A 39 6.90 23.47 9.06
N SER A 40 5.69 23.98 8.83
CA SER A 40 5.43 25.42 8.80
C SER A 40 5.29 26.07 10.17
N VAL A 41 4.75 25.35 11.16
CA VAL A 41 4.47 25.90 12.50
C VAL A 41 5.55 25.50 13.49
N ALA A 42 5.98 24.23 13.47
CA ALA A 42 7.01 23.74 14.40
C ALA A 42 8.44 23.91 13.86
N GLY A 43 8.60 24.43 12.63
CA GLY A 43 9.91 24.65 12.01
C GLY A 43 10.70 23.36 11.77
N MET A 44 10.04 22.20 11.76
CA MET A 44 10.72 20.93 11.59
C MET A 44 11.25 20.79 10.17
N THR A 45 12.45 20.24 10.05
CA THR A 45 13.03 19.93 8.75
C THR A 45 12.24 18.78 8.09
N LEU A 46 12.00 18.89 6.78
CA LEU A 46 11.32 17.87 5.99
C LEU A 46 11.85 16.43 6.22
N PRO A 47 13.17 16.15 6.26
CA PRO A 47 13.67 14.81 6.55
C PRO A 47 13.23 14.27 7.92
N LEU A 48 13.16 15.13 8.94
CA LEU A 48 12.69 14.75 10.27
C LEU A 48 11.21 14.36 10.24
N VAL A 49 10.38 15.12 9.52
CA VAL A 49 8.95 14.81 9.36
C VAL A 49 8.75 13.50 8.59
N LEU A 50 9.53 13.27 7.53
CA LEU A 50 9.50 12.00 6.80
C LEU A 50 9.94 10.82 7.68
N GLN A 51 10.96 11.01 8.52
CA GLN A 51 11.42 9.99 9.45
C GLN A 51 10.35 9.68 10.52
N LEU A 52 9.66 10.69 11.05
CA LEU A 52 8.54 10.50 11.98
C LEU A 52 7.37 9.77 11.32
N LEU A 53 6.99 10.14 10.10
CA LEU A 53 5.94 9.47 9.33
C LEU A 53 6.28 8.02 9.03
N SER A 54 7.54 7.76 8.64
CA SER A 54 8.05 6.40 8.40
C SER A 54 8.03 5.55 9.67
N GLY A 55 8.50 6.12 10.79
CA GLY A 55 8.47 5.46 12.09
C GLY A 55 7.05 5.14 12.54
N ALA A 56 6.15 6.14 12.54
CA ALA A 56 4.76 5.99 12.93
C ALA A 56 4.02 4.97 12.04
N GLY A 57 4.22 5.04 10.72
CA GLY A 57 3.65 4.09 9.77
C GLY A 57 4.13 2.66 10.01
N SER A 58 5.44 2.49 10.24
CA SER A 58 6.03 1.18 10.55
C SER A 58 5.48 0.60 11.85
N THR A 59 5.41 1.40 12.91
CA THR A 59 4.83 0.99 14.19
C THR A 59 3.36 0.63 14.04
N ALA A 60 2.58 1.40 13.29
CA ALA A 60 1.18 1.10 13.02
C ALA A 60 1.02 -0.25 12.30
N VAL A 61 1.84 -0.52 11.27
CA VAL A 61 1.81 -1.81 10.56
C VAL A 61 2.17 -2.96 11.48
N VAL A 62 3.23 -2.82 12.28
CA VAL A 62 3.64 -3.86 13.25
C VAL A 62 2.53 -4.12 14.27
N LEU A 63 1.93 -3.06 14.81
CA LEU A 63 0.85 -3.16 15.78
C LEU A 63 -0.37 -3.86 15.16
N VAL A 64 -0.79 -3.46 13.96
CA VAL A 64 -1.89 -4.11 13.24
C VAL A 64 -1.56 -5.59 13.00
N CYS A 65 -0.37 -5.92 12.54
CA CYS A 65 0.05 -7.31 12.34
C CYS A 65 0.01 -8.15 13.63
N LEU A 66 0.46 -7.57 14.74
CA LEU A 66 0.42 -8.22 16.07
C LEU A 66 -1.02 -8.43 16.55
N LEU A 67 -1.84 -7.38 16.49
CA LEU A 67 -3.22 -7.41 17.00
C LEU A 67 -4.16 -8.26 16.14
N THR A 68 -3.96 -8.26 14.82
CA THR A 68 -4.82 -9.00 13.90
C THR A 68 -4.34 -10.43 13.66
N GLY A 69 -3.12 -10.79 14.09
CA GLY A 69 -2.57 -12.13 13.87
C GLY A 69 -2.37 -12.46 12.39
N ILE A 70 -2.24 -11.46 11.50
CA ILE A 70 -2.07 -11.62 10.05
C ILE A 70 -0.59 -11.44 9.59
N PRO A 71 0.46 -11.92 10.27
CA PRO A 71 1.79 -11.85 9.65
C PRO A 71 1.93 -12.86 8.49
N GLY A 72 1.09 -13.90 8.42
CA GLY A 72 1.29 -15.02 7.50
C GLY A 72 0.85 -14.81 6.05
N ARG A 73 -0.30 -14.18 5.79
CA ARG A 73 -0.90 -14.19 4.43
C ARG A 73 -0.38 -13.07 3.52
N GLY A 74 -0.22 -11.85 4.04
CA GLY A 74 0.31 -10.72 3.28
C GLY A 74 1.81 -10.88 2.97
N PHE A 75 2.59 -11.26 3.98
CA PHE A 75 4.02 -11.51 3.83
C PHE A 75 4.33 -12.68 2.90
N ARG A 76 3.58 -13.80 2.99
CA ARG A 76 3.73 -14.91 2.02
C ARG A 76 3.39 -14.50 0.59
N LYS A 77 2.40 -13.62 0.39
CA LYS A 77 2.08 -13.11 -0.96
C LYS A 77 3.20 -12.21 -1.48
N ALA A 78 3.75 -11.33 -0.65
CA ALA A 78 4.88 -10.48 -1.01
C ALA A 78 6.14 -11.32 -1.32
N LEU A 79 6.45 -12.32 -0.48
CA LEU A 79 7.54 -13.27 -0.72
C LEU A 79 7.34 -14.08 -1.99
N ARG A 80 6.14 -14.60 -2.25
CA ARG A 80 5.85 -15.31 -3.50
C ARG A 80 6.02 -14.39 -4.71
N ALA A 81 5.50 -13.17 -4.65
CA ALA A 81 5.64 -12.21 -5.73
C ALA A 81 7.12 -11.87 -6.00
N PHE A 82 7.92 -11.69 -4.95
CA PHE A 82 9.37 -11.47 -5.08
C PHE A 82 10.08 -12.68 -5.69
N LEU A 83 9.79 -13.88 -5.19
CA LEU A 83 10.42 -15.12 -5.69
C LEU A 83 10.00 -15.46 -7.13
N THR A 84 8.78 -15.08 -7.55
CA THR A 84 8.34 -15.21 -8.95
C THR A 84 8.86 -14.10 -9.84
N ALA A 85 9.17 -12.92 -9.30
CA ALA A 85 9.76 -11.82 -10.06
C ALA A 85 11.28 -11.98 -10.26
N SER A 86 11.93 -12.81 -9.44
CA SER A 86 13.36 -13.13 -9.52
C SER A 86 13.65 -14.47 -10.23
N ALA A 87 12.67 -15.07 -10.89
CA ALA A 87 12.78 -16.32 -11.64
C ALA A 87 12.62 -16.09 -13.14
#